data_AF-A0A0G1LNH2-F1
#
_entry.id   AF-A0A0G1LNH2-F1
#
_cell.length_a   1.000
_cell.length_b   1.000
_cell.length_c   1.000
_cell.angle_alpha   90.00
_cell.angle_beta   90.00
_cell.angle_gamma   90.00
#
_symmetry.space_group_name_H-M   'P 1'
#
loop_
_entity.id
_entity.type
_entity.pdbx_description
1 polymer ?
#
loop_
_entity_poly.entity_id
_entity_poly.type
_entity_poly.pdbx_seq_one_letter_code
_entity_poly.pdbx_strand_id
1 'polypeptide(L)' 'MPSDEEKLPELLTIKQVAKILNVHHTTLRRWDKSAKLKALRVGTRRGVGERRYRREEIIKLITKR' A
#
# COMPACT_ATOMS: atom_id res chain seq x y z
N MET A 1 -7.66 -31.28 -2.89
CA MET A 1 -7.08 -30.07 -3.51
C MET A 1 -6.74 -29.07 -2.41
N PRO A 2 -5.55 -29.12 -1.81
CA PRO A 2 -4.93 -27.96 -1.19
C PRO A 2 -3.76 -27.52 -2.10
N SER A 3 -3.35 -26.26 -2.16
CA SER A 3 -3.12 -25.39 -1.02
C SER A 3 -3.24 -23.95 -1.49
N ASP A 4 -3.79 -23.13 -0.60
CA ASP A 4 -3.75 -21.67 -0.63
C ASP A 4 -2.47 -21.16 -1.26
N GLU A 5 -2.63 -20.77 -2.52
CA GLU A 5 -1.64 -20.15 -3.37
C GLU A 5 -0.84 -19.16 -2.54
N GLU A 6 0.47 -19.45 -2.49
CA GLU A 6 1.50 -18.73 -1.77
C GLU A 6 1.15 -17.24 -1.76
N LYS A 7 0.60 -16.76 -0.64
CA LYS A 7 0.25 -15.36 -0.43
C LYS A 7 1.56 -14.59 -0.34
N LEU A 8 2.20 -14.40 -1.50
CA LEU A 8 3.17 -13.36 -1.74
C LEU A 8 2.62 -12.11 -1.06
N PRO A 9 3.41 -11.42 -0.23
CA PRO A 9 2.91 -10.23 0.45
C PRO A 9 2.39 -9.27 -0.62
N GLU A 10 1.07 -9.09 -0.70
CA GLU A 10 0.46 -8.34 -1.79
C GLU A 10 0.79 -6.86 -1.61
N LEU A 11 1.87 -6.49 -2.26
CA LEU A 11 2.35 -5.12 -2.35
C LEU A 11 1.50 -4.40 -3.39
N LEU A 12 0.59 -3.57 -2.89
CA LEU A 12 -0.31 -2.79 -3.71
C LEU A 12 0.37 -1.49 -4.13
N THR A 13 0.23 -1.14 -5.40
CA THR A 13 0.63 0.16 -5.92
C THR A 13 -0.29 1.25 -5.39
N ILE A 14 0.19 2.50 -5.35
CA ILE A 14 -0.63 3.65 -4.94
C ILE A 14 -1.97 3.76 -5.69
N LYS A 15 -2.01 3.34 -6.97
CA LYS A 15 -3.23 3.34 -7.79
C LYS A 15 -4.24 2.29 -7.30
N GLN A 16 -3.78 1.10 -6.93
CA GLN A 16 -4.64 0.05 -6.38
C GLN A 16 -5.19 0.47 -5.01
N VAL A 17 -4.34 1.01 -4.15
CA VAL A 17 -4.77 1.52 -2.83
C VAL A 17 -5.79 2.65 -2.97
N ALA A 18 -5.58 3.56 -3.93
CA ALA A 18 -6.50 4.66 -4.21
C ALA A 18 -7.90 4.15 -4.59
N LYS A 19 -7.97 3.09 -5.41
CA LYS A 19 -9.24 2.44 -5.78
C LYS A 19 -9.92 1.77 -4.58
N ILE A 20 -9.16 1.05 -3.74
CA ILE A 20 -9.72 0.32 -2.59
C ILE A 20 -10.31 1.29 -1.55
N LEU A 21 -9.57 2.34 -1.21
CA LEU A 21 -9.99 3.32 -0.22
C LEU A 21 -10.91 4.40 -0.81
N ASN A 22 -11.15 4.36 -2.12
CA ASN A 22 -11.89 5.38 -2.87
C ASN A 22 -11.38 6.82 -2.60
N VAL A 23 -10.06 6.99 -2.55
CA VAL A 23 -9.40 8.29 -2.31
C VAL A 23 -8.46 8.65 -3.44
N HIS A 24 -8.20 9.95 -3.61
CA HIS A 24 -7.24 10.41 -4.60
C HIS A 24 -5.79 10.04 -4.22
N HIS A 25 -4.95 9.76 -5.23
CA HIS A 25 -3.55 9.37 -5.03
C HIS A 25 -2.72 10.45 -4.31
N THR A 26 -3.10 11.73 -4.39
CA THR A 26 -2.46 12.81 -3.63
C THR A 26 -2.69 12.66 -2.12
N THR A 27 -3.86 12.17 -1.71
CA THR A 27 -4.18 11.89 -0.30
C THR A 27 -3.26 10.80 0.24
N LEU A 28 -3.01 9.74 -0.53
CA LEU A 28 -2.06 8.68 -0.15
C LEU A 28 -0.62 9.21 -0.04
N ARG A 29 -0.21 10.16 -0.90
CA ARG A 29 1.08 10.85 -0.77
C ARG A 29 1.16 11.74 0.48
N ARG A 30 0.05 12.37 0.88
CA ARG A 30 -0.03 13.11 2.15
C ARG A 30 0.06 12.18 3.35
N TRP A 31 -0.58 11.02 3.28
CA TRP A 31 -0.52 10.01 4.35
C TRP A 31 0.87 9.44 4.55
N ASP A 32 1.62 9.20 3.45
CA ASP A 32 3.03 8.86 3.47
C ASP A 32 3.87 9.90 4.23
N LYS A 33 3.64 11.21 3.96
CA LYS A 33 4.30 12.30 4.71
C LYS A 33 3.88 12.37 6.18
N SER A 34 2.62 12.05 6.49
CA SER A 34 2.08 12.11 7.87
C SER A 34 2.33 10.83 8.69
N ALA A 35 3.08 9.86 8.17
CA ALA A 35 3.31 8.55 8.78
C ALA A 35 2.05 7.71 9.10
N LYS A 36 0.87 8.10 8.58
CA LYS A 36 -0.40 7.37 8.75
C LYS A 36 -0.45 6.05 7.96
N LEU A 37 0.29 5.97 6.85
CA LEU A 37 0.31 4.81 5.97
C LEU A 37 1.76 4.55 5.55
N LYS A 38 2.36 3.45 6.04
CA LYS A 38 3.76 3.14 5.81
C LYS A 38 3.96 2.57 4.40
N ALA A 39 4.37 3.43 3.47
CA ALA A 39 4.77 3.01 2.13
C ALA A 39 6.15 2.33 2.18
N LEU A 40 6.27 1.16 1.58
CA LEU A 40 7.53 0.57 1.19
C LEU A 40 8.00 1.25 -0.10
N ARG A 41 9.23 1.77 -0.09
CA ARG A 41 9.87 2.28 -1.30
C ARG A 41 10.58 1.12 -1.98
N VAL A 42 10.03 0.67 -3.12
CA VAL A 42 10.61 -0.40 -3.93
C VAL A 42 11.34 0.25 -5.10
N GLY A 43 12.67 0.14 -5.11
CA GLY A 43 13.54 0.66 -6.17
C GLY A 43 14.97 0.90 -5.70
N THR A 44 15.93 0.50 -6.53
CA THR A 44 17.39 0.66 -6.31
C THR A 44 17.91 2.07 -6.63
N ARG A 45 17.12 2.91 -7.31
CA ARG A 45 17.52 4.28 -7.68
C ARG A 45 17.07 5.31 -6.64
N ARG A 46 18.05 5.97 -5.99
CA ARG A 46 17.83 7.11 -5.08
C ARG A 46 16.90 8.13 -5.76
N GLY A 47 15.72 8.36 -5.16
CA GLY A 47 14.76 9.39 -5.59
C GLY A 47 13.58 8.89 -6.44
N VAL A 48 13.66 7.70 -7.04
CA VAL A 48 12.62 7.13 -7.92
C VAL A 48 12.13 5.77 -7.38
N GLY A 49 12.00 5.65 -6.06
CA GLY A 49 11.41 4.46 -5.45
C GLY A 49 9.90 4.46 -5.68
N GLU A 50 9.36 3.42 -6.31
CA GLU A 50 7.92 3.22 -6.36
C GLU A 50 7.40 3.03 -4.94
N ARG A 51 6.33 3.77 -4.59
CA ARG A 51 5.64 3.57 -3.33
C ARG A 51 4.71 2.37 -3.46
N ARG A 52 5.03 1.32 -2.72
CA ARG A 52 4.19 0.13 -2.56
C ARG A 52 3.67 0.06 -1.13
N TYR A 53 2.47 -0.44 -0.98
CA TYR A 53 1.78 -0.52 0.30
C TYR A 53 1.49 -1.98 0.60
N ARG A 54 1.70 -2.39 1.84
CA ARG A 54 1.29 -3.73 2.27
C ARG A 54 -0.23 -3.75 2.37
N ARG A 55 -0.86 -4.78 1.80
CA ARG A 55 -2.30 -5.03 1.94
C ARG A 55 -2.75 -5.01 3.41
N GLU A 56 -1.99 -5.63 4.31
CA GLU A 56 -2.30 -5.68 5.74
C GLU A 56 -2.53 -4.30 6.37
N GLU A 57 -1.69 -3.31 6.02
CA GLU A 57 -1.81 -1.95 6.57
C GLU A 57 -3.07 -1.25 6.07
N ILE A 58 -3.49 -1.53 4.83
CA ILE A 58 -4.73 -0.99 4.26
C ILE A 58 -5.94 -1.64 4.94
N ILE A 59 -5.92 -2.96 5.12
CA ILE A 59 -6.98 -3.69 5.83
C ILE A 59 -7.11 -3.16 7.25
N LYS A 60 -6.00 -3.00 7.99
CA LYS A 60 -6.02 -2.38 9.33
C LYS A 60 -6.67 -1.00 9.32
N LEU A 61 -6.43 -0.20 8.29
CA LEU A 61 -7.01 1.14 8.15
C LEU A 61 -8.53 1.11 7.95
N ILE A 62 -9.06 0.09 7.26
CA ILE A 62 -10.50 -0.11 7.04
C ILE A 62 -11.16 -0.76 8.26
N THR A 63 -10.48 -1.72 8.90
CA THR A 63 -11.01 -2.49 10.04
C THR A 63 -11.01 -1.71 11.35
N LYS A 64 -10.19 -0.66 11.49
CA LYS A 64 -10.14 0.18 12.69
C LYS A 64 -11.42 1.00 12.80
N ARG A 65 -12.44 0.38 13.38
CA ARG A 65 -13.73 0.96 13.73
C ARG A 65 -13.69 1.55 15.13
#